data_AF-A0A4R9H8X7-F1
#
_entry.id   AF-A0A4R9H8X7-F1
#
_cell.length_a   1.000
_cell.length_b   1.000
_cell.length_c   1.000
_cell.angle_alpha   90.00
_cell.angle_beta   90.00
_cell.angle_gamma   90.00
#
_symmetry.space_group_name_H-M   'P 1'
#
loop_
_entity.id
_entity.type
_entity.pdbx_description
1 polymer ?
#
loop_
_entity_poly.entity_id
_entity_poly.type
_entity_poly.pdbx_seq_one_letter_code
_entity_poly.pdbx_strand_id
1 'polypeptide(L)'
;MIKISNLHKSYTSNLLFDDLNLSLNRGEKLGLVGRNGHGKSTLFQMILGNVEPDSGSITVPKGYKIGHLQQHLKFTKPTVLEECALGLPEGEEYETWQVEKVLSGLGFSEADLERSPEEFSGGYQIRMNLAKLLVSGPDLLMLDEPNNYLDIVTIRWLEEFLREWEGEIILVTHDRSFMDSVVTHTAAIHRTKAIKVQGDTDKLYNQINQAEEIYERTRLNEAKKRKQEEIFIARFKAKASFASRAQSRVKKLEKQGEMKALEEIESLELYFNSAPFAASQMLSAENISFSYSGKEPFLISDFSLSVGKRDRICIIGKNGKGKSTLLKLLAGELQPSSGKIQKHPALKEGYFGQTNKLNLNENATVTEEIMSADKSCTEWLARTIAGGLMFSDDMSLKKIKVLSGGEKSRVMLGKILVTPCHLLFLDEPTNHLDMQSCDALIEAIDEFEGSLIMVTHNEMHLRAVATKLIVFDNDTIRIFDGSYEDFLKDVGWSDEDY
;
A
#
# COMPACT_ATOMS: atom_id res chain seq x y z
N MET A 1 -12.43 24.13 10.12
CA MET A 1 -12.74 23.45 8.85
C MET A 1 -11.69 23.85 7.84
N ILE A 2 -10.99 22.87 7.27
CA ILE A 2 -10.14 23.08 6.11
C ILE A 2 -11.00 22.97 4.85
N LYS A 3 -10.84 23.90 3.92
CA LYS A 3 -11.62 23.94 2.69
C LYS A 3 -10.73 24.09 1.48
N ILE A 4 -10.86 23.15 0.55
CA ILE A 4 -10.22 23.13 -0.76
C ILE A 4 -11.31 23.44 -1.79
N SER A 5 -11.14 24.53 -2.54
CA SER A 5 -12.15 25.02 -3.49
C SER A 5 -11.57 25.22 -4.88
N ASN A 6 -12.20 24.58 -5.87
CA ASN A 6 -11.86 24.67 -7.29
C ASN A 6 -10.36 24.52 -7.57
N LEU A 7 -9.73 23.55 -6.92
CA LEU A 7 -8.29 23.36 -7.00
C LEU A 7 -7.90 22.79 -8.36
N HIS A 8 -6.95 23.44 -9.01
CA HIS A 8 -6.37 22.99 -10.27
C HIS A 8 -4.85 22.82 -10.12
N LYS A 9 -4.33 21.69 -10.60
CA LYS A 9 -2.89 21.44 -10.63
C LYS A 9 -2.53 20.52 -11.79
N SER A 10 -1.49 20.91 -12.52
CA SER A 10 -0.90 20.13 -13.61
C SER A 10 0.63 20.09 -13.48
N TYR A 11 1.23 18.99 -13.90
CA TYR A 11 2.68 18.90 -14.12
C TYR A 11 2.94 18.45 -15.55
N THR A 12 3.71 19.25 -16.28
CA THR A 12 4.03 19.04 -17.71
C THR A 12 2.79 18.75 -18.56
N SER A 13 2.45 17.49 -18.77
CA SER A 13 1.30 16.99 -19.55
C SER A 13 0.29 16.19 -18.72
N ASN A 14 0.54 15.99 -17.43
CA ASN A 14 -0.35 15.23 -16.54
C ASN A 14 -1.18 16.18 -15.69
N LEU A 15 -2.50 16.15 -15.89
CA LEU A 15 -3.47 16.90 -15.11
C LEU A 15 -3.79 16.12 -13.83
N LEU A 16 -3.40 16.67 -12.67
CA LEU A 16 -3.67 16.02 -11.38
C LEU A 16 -5.05 16.38 -10.86
N PHE A 17 -5.39 17.67 -10.87
CA PHE A 17 -6.65 18.18 -10.31
C PHE A 17 -7.33 19.11 -11.29
N ASP A 18 -8.64 18.91 -11.48
CA ASP A 18 -9.51 19.76 -12.28
C ASP A 18 -10.80 20.05 -11.52
N ASP A 19 -10.94 21.29 -11.03
CA ASP A 19 -12.03 21.72 -10.15
C ASP A 19 -12.20 20.83 -8.90
N LEU A 20 -11.09 20.41 -8.28
CA LEU A 20 -11.14 19.57 -7.09
C LEU A 20 -11.68 20.37 -5.90
N ASN A 21 -12.73 19.83 -5.28
CA ASN A 21 -13.39 20.42 -4.12
C ASN A 21 -13.43 19.39 -2.98
N LEU A 22 -12.88 19.75 -1.82
CA LEU A 22 -12.80 18.87 -0.66
C LEU A 22 -12.91 19.71 0.62
N SER A 23 -13.51 19.16 1.66
CA SER A 23 -13.56 19.82 2.97
C SER A 23 -13.32 18.82 4.09
N LEU A 24 -12.63 19.30 5.13
CA LEU A 24 -12.39 18.58 6.37
C LEU A 24 -13.03 19.36 7.50
N ASN A 25 -14.08 18.80 8.10
CA ASN A 25 -14.78 19.37 9.24
C ASN A 25 -14.06 19.07 10.54
N ARG A 26 -14.50 19.72 11.61
CA ARG A 26 -13.88 19.55 12.92
C ARG A 26 -14.07 18.12 13.43
N GLY A 27 -13.01 17.49 13.94
CA GLY A 27 -13.00 16.10 14.43
C GLY A 27 -13.17 15.03 13.35
N GLU A 28 -13.11 15.39 12.06
CA GLU A 28 -13.14 14.39 11.00
C GLU A 28 -11.79 13.68 10.85
N LYS A 29 -11.86 12.37 10.65
CA LYS A 29 -10.71 11.51 10.33
C LYS A 29 -10.91 11.06 8.89
N LEU A 30 -10.17 11.64 7.98
CA LEU A 30 -10.34 11.48 6.54
C LEU A 30 -9.29 10.52 5.98
N GLY A 31 -9.73 9.37 5.50
CA GLY A 31 -8.91 8.50 4.65
C GLY A 31 -8.85 9.06 3.24
N LEU A 32 -7.66 9.30 2.69
CA LEU A 32 -7.46 9.76 1.33
C LEU A 32 -6.90 8.60 0.47
N VAL A 33 -7.74 8.06 -0.40
CA VAL A 33 -7.40 6.98 -1.32
C VAL A 33 -7.30 7.49 -2.77
N GLY A 34 -6.71 6.66 -3.61
CA GLY A 34 -6.54 6.91 -5.03
C GLY A 34 -5.38 6.11 -5.58
N ARG A 35 -5.37 5.87 -6.89
CA ARG A 35 -4.26 5.17 -7.55
C ARG A 35 -2.96 5.96 -7.42
N ASN A 36 -1.82 5.31 -7.60
CA ASN A 36 -0.56 6.05 -7.61
C ASN A 36 -0.47 7.02 -8.79
N GLY A 37 0.26 8.11 -8.59
CA GLY A 37 0.35 9.20 -9.57
C GLY A 37 -0.87 10.12 -9.67
N HIS A 38 -1.96 9.89 -8.91
CA HIS A 38 -3.16 10.74 -8.90
C HIS A 38 -3.04 11.98 -8.00
N GLY A 39 -1.85 12.29 -7.51
CA GLY A 39 -1.58 13.53 -6.79
C GLY A 39 -1.83 13.52 -5.28
N LYS A 40 -2.09 12.38 -4.61
CA LYS A 40 -2.27 12.30 -3.14
C LYS A 40 -1.19 13.07 -2.37
N SER A 41 0.09 12.75 -2.62
CA SER A 41 1.22 13.45 -1.99
C SER A 41 1.34 14.90 -2.43
N THR A 42 0.98 15.24 -3.67
CA THR A 42 0.92 16.65 -4.13
C THR A 42 -0.13 17.43 -3.36
N LEU A 43 -1.31 16.84 -3.12
CA LEU A 43 -2.37 17.44 -2.31
C LEU A 43 -1.89 17.68 -0.88
N PHE A 44 -1.18 16.71 -0.29
CA PHE A 44 -0.54 16.87 1.02
C PHE A 44 0.40 18.07 1.05
N GLN A 45 1.32 18.15 0.08
CA GLN A 45 2.28 19.27 0.02
C GLN A 45 1.61 20.63 -0.19
N MET A 46 0.48 20.68 -0.91
CA MET A 46 -0.30 21.91 -1.06
C MET A 46 -1.03 22.30 0.23
N ILE A 47 -1.56 21.33 0.99
CA ILE A 47 -2.17 21.60 2.31
C ILE A 47 -1.12 22.13 3.29
N LEU A 48 0.11 21.61 3.23
CA LEU A 48 1.25 22.09 4.02
C LEU A 48 1.80 23.45 3.56
N GLY A 49 1.37 23.95 2.40
CA GLY A 49 1.86 25.21 1.83
C GLY A 49 3.23 25.12 1.15
N ASN A 50 3.77 23.92 0.93
CA ASN A 50 5.05 23.69 0.26
C ASN A 50 4.94 23.75 -1.28
N VAL A 51 3.74 23.56 -1.81
CA VAL A 51 3.44 23.63 -3.24
C VAL A 51 2.25 24.55 -3.45
N GLU A 52 2.34 25.46 -4.41
CA GLU A 52 1.22 26.32 -4.79
C GLU A 52 0.35 25.65 -5.87
N PRO A 53 -0.99 25.79 -5.79
CA PRO A 53 -1.88 25.38 -6.86
C PRO A 53 -1.77 26.31 -8.07
N ASP A 54 -2.12 25.80 -9.25
CA ASP A 54 -2.12 26.63 -10.47
C ASP A 54 -3.35 27.56 -10.49
N SER A 55 -4.48 27.09 -9.95
CA SER A 55 -5.64 27.92 -9.61
C SER A 55 -6.48 27.29 -8.50
N GLY A 56 -7.43 28.05 -7.95
CA GLY A 56 -8.23 27.65 -6.79
C GLY A 56 -7.62 28.13 -5.47
N SER A 57 -8.11 27.58 -4.35
CA SER A 57 -7.60 27.96 -3.02
C SER A 57 -7.73 26.84 -1.99
N ILE A 58 -6.78 26.82 -1.06
CA ILE A 58 -6.82 26.02 0.15
C ILE A 58 -6.89 26.98 1.34
N THR A 59 -7.95 26.86 2.13
CA THR A 59 -8.16 27.67 3.33
C THR A 59 -7.97 26.80 4.56
N VAL A 60 -7.00 27.18 5.39
CA VAL A 60 -6.73 26.57 6.70
C VAL A 60 -7.12 27.57 7.80
N PRO A 61 -7.73 27.14 8.92
CA PRO A 61 -8.04 28.03 10.04
C PRO A 61 -6.80 28.77 10.58
N LYS A 62 -6.99 29.99 11.12
CA LYS A 62 -5.89 30.75 11.72
C LYS A 62 -5.43 30.10 13.03
N GLY A 63 -4.11 30.02 13.24
CA GLY A 63 -3.51 29.44 14.45
C GLY A 63 -3.55 27.91 14.50
N TYR A 64 -3.97 27.27 13.42
CA TYR A 64 -4.15 25.83 13.32
C TYR A 64 -2.79 25.14 13.13
N LYS A 65 -2.44 24.23 14.04
CA LYS A 65 -1.20 23.46 14.01
C LYS A 65 -1.39 22.22 13.14
N ILE A 66 -0.64 22.15 12.05
CA ILE A 66 -0.61 20.96 11.18
C ILE A 66 0.67 20.19 11.49
N GLY A 67 0.50 18.96 11.96
CA GLY A 67 1.58 18.00 12.13
C GLY A 67 1.67 17.05 10.94
N HIS A 68 2.88 16.82 10.44
CA HIS A 68 3.13 15.93 9.31
C HIS A 68 4.39 15.11 9.54
N LEU A 69 4.33 13.82 9.20
CA LEU A 69 5.46 12.90 9.37
C LEU A 69 6.59 13.23 8.38
N GLN A 70 7.70 13.76 8.88
CA GLN A 70 8.86 14.08 8.04
C GLN A 70 9.65 12.80 7.67
N GLN A 71 10.04 12.67 6.39
CA GLN A 71 10.82 11.52 5.92
C GLN A 71 12.34 11.68 6.16
N HIS A 72 12.83 12.92 6.30
CA HIS A 72 14.24 13.18 6.57
C HIS A 72 14.45 13.52 8.04
N LEU A 73 15.18 12.65 8.72
CA LEU A 73 15.39 12.70 10.16
C LEU A 73 16.72 13.36 10.48
N LYS A 74 16.68 14.30 11.42
CA LYS A 74 17.87 14.87 12.06
C LYS A 74 17.68 14.78 13.56
N PHE A 75 18.50 13.97 14.21
CA PHE A 75 18.52 13.84 15.65
C PHE A 75 19.53 14.82 16.23
N THR A 76 19.16 15.44 17.34
CA THR A 76 19.93 16.50 18.00
C THR A 76 20.20 16.22 19.47
N LYS A 77 19.52 15.23 20.05
CA LYS A 77 19.64 14.81 21.43
C LYS A 77 20.36 13.46 21.57
N PRO A 78 21.03 13.24 22.71
CA PRO A 78 21.81 12.03 22.96
C PRO A 78 20.96 10.78 23.20
N THR A 79 19.71 10.92 23.65
CA THR A 79 18.84 9.78 23.98
C THR A 79 17.52 9.81 23.20
N VAL A 80 16.92 8.64 22.99
CA VAL A 80 15.60 8.50 22.34
C VAL A 80 14.55 9.32 23.09
N LEU A 81 14.52 9.23 24.43
CA LEU A 81 13.54 9.93 25.24
C LEU A 81 13.66 11.46 25.11
N GLU A 82 14.88 12.00 25.23
CA GLU A 82 15.12 13.43 25.09
C GLU A 82 14.81 13.93 23.67
N GLU A 83 15.16 13.14 22.66
CA GLU A 83 14.89 13.47 21.26
C GLU A 83 13.38 13.49 20.98
N CYS A 84 12.63 12.57 21.56
CA CYS A 84 11.19 12.49 21.37
C CYS A 84 10.43 13.55 22.19
N ALA A 85 10.95 13.92 23.36
CA ALA A 85 10.44 15.01 24.19
C ALA A 85 10.53 16.39 23.49
N LEU A 86 11.38 16.56 22.47
CA LEU A 86 11.37 17.76 21.62
C LEU A 86 10.06 17.96 20.86
N GLY A 87 9.23 16.92 20.73
CA GLY A 87 7.90 17.02 20.15
C GLY A 87 6.89 17.68 21.09
N LEU A 88 7.11 17.67 22.42
CA LEU A 88 6.14 18.16 23.38
C LEU A 88 5.84 19.65 23.20
N PRO A 89 4.59 20.10 23.45
CA PRO A 89 4.25 21.51 23.45
C PRO A 89 5.09 22.34 24.42
N GLU A 90 5.27 23.62 24.10
CA GLU A 90 5.95 24.58 24.99
C GLU A 90 5.24 24.65 26.34
N GLY A 91 6.00 24.47 27.43
CA GLY A 91 5.48 24.39 28.80
C GLY A 91 5.18 22.97 29.31
N GLU A 92 5.25 21.94 28.45
CA GLU A 92 5.06 20.54 28.81
C GLU A 92 6.38 19.74 28.78
N GLU A 93 7.55 20.40 28.78
CA GLU A 93 8.85 19.77 28.53
C GLU A 93 9.24 18.69 29.55
N TYR A 94 8.59 18.69 30.72
CA TYR A 94 8.82 17.72 31.80
C TYR A 94 7.81 16.57 31.81
N GLU A 95 6.86 16.53 30.87
CA GLU A 95 5.86 15.47 30.74
C GLU A 95 6.41 14.24 30.00
N THR A 96 7.60 13.78 30.38
CA THR A 96 8.30 12.67 29.71
C THR A 96 7.49 11.37 29.73
N TRP A 97 6.64 11.19 30.74
CA TRP A 97 5.73 10.05 30.87
C TRP A 97 4.81 9.88 29.63
N GLN A 98 4.38 10.99 29.00
CA GLN A 98 3.57 10.92 27.76
C GLN A 98 4.40 10.34 26.61
N VAL A 99 5.66 10.76 26.52
CA VAL A 99 6.61 10.31 25.50
C VAL A 99 6.95 8.85 25.71
N GLU A 100 7.18 8.43 26.96
CA GLU A 100 7.42 7.03 27.34
C GLU A 100 6.24 6.14 26.94
N LYS A 101 5.00 6.57 27.21
CA LYS A 101 3.78 5.83 26.82
C LYS A 101 3.69 5.63 25.31
N VAL A 102 3.91 6.70 24.53
CA VAL A 102 3.87 6.64 23.06
C VAL A 102 5.01 5.79 22.50
N LEU A 103 6.23 5.93 23.03
CA LEU A 103 7.37 5.12 22.61
C LEU A 103 7.17 3.64 22.93
N SER A 104 6.62 3.32 24.11
CA SER A 104 6.30 1.94 24.49
C SER A 104 5.32 1.31 23.52
N GLY A 105 4.23 2.00 23.18
CA GLY A 105 3.26 1.55 22.18
C GLY A 105 3.84 1.40 20.76
N LEU A 106 4.84 2.22 20.42
CA LEU A 106 5.61 2.10 19.18
C LEU A 106 6.70 1.01 19.21
N GLY A 107 6.79 0.24 20.29
CA GLY A 107 7.65 -0.94 20.41
C GLY A 107 9.07 -0.63 20.90
N PHE A 108 9.28 0.47 21.63
CA PHE A 108 10.52 0.75 22.35
C PHE A 108 10.46 0.16 23.76
N SER A 109 11.53 -0.52 24.17
CA SER A 109 11.68 -0.97 25.56
C SER A 109 12.16 0.16 26.46
N GLU A 110 12.03 0.01 27.78
CA GLU A 110 12.56 0.98 28.75
C GLU A 110 14.08 1.19 28.59
N ALA A 111 14.82 0.12 28.29
CA ALA A 111 16.25 0.19 28.03
C ALA A 111 16.60 0.94 26.72
N ASP A 112 15.67 1.00 25.76
CA ASP A 112 15.88 1.74 24.51
C ASP A 112 15.81 3.26 24.70
N LEU A 113 15.12 3.73 25.73
CA LEU A 113 14.87 5.15 25.97
C LEU A 113 16.15 5.96 26.21
N GLU A 114 17.17 5.34 26.83
CA GLU A 114 18.46 5.96 27.12
C GLU A 114 19.49 5.82 26.00
N ARG A 115 19.19 5.06 24.94
CA ARG A 115 20.12 4.80 23.83
C ARG A 115 20.14 5.95 22.84
N SER A 116 21.21 6.04 22.05
CA SER A 116 21.32 7.06 21.00
C SER A 116 20.35 6.77 19.85
N PRO A 117 19.58 7.77 19.35
CA PRO A 117 18.69 7.60 18.19
C PRO A 117 19.39 7.08 16.94
N GLU A 118 20.68 7.40 16.76
CA GLU A 118 21.48 7.01 15.60
C GLU A 118 21.84 5.52 15.59
N GLU A 119 21.77 4.82 16.74
CA GLU A 119 22.03 3.38 16.83
C GLU A 119 20.88 2.53 16.27
N PHE A 120 19.69 3.12 16.13
CA PHE A 120 18.50 2.40 15.71
C PHE A 120 18.44 2.26 14.18
N SER A 121 17.78 1.18 13.73
CA SER A 121 17.47 1.00 12.31
C SER A 121 16.59 2.13 11.78
N GLY A 122 16.64 2.39 10.46
CA GLY A 122 15.81 3.43 9.83
C GLY A 122 14.31 3.32 10.12
N GLY A 123 13.79 2.09 10.27
CA GLY A 123 12.39 1.88 10.67
C GLY A 123 12.10 2.41 12.08
N TYR A 124 12.95 2.08 13.06
CA TYR A 124 12.84 2.62 14.42
C TYR A 124 13.05 4.13 14.45
N GLN A 125 13.92 4.67 13.61
CA GLN A 125 14.10 6.12 13.46
C GLN A 125 12.80 6.81 12.97
N ILE A 126 12.09 6.21 12.02
CA ILE A 126 10.77 6.70 11.58
C ILE A 126 9.75 6.59 12.70
N ARG A 127 9.77 5.52 13.51
CA ARG A 127 8.91 5.39 14.69
C ARG A 127 9.17 6.49 15.73
N MET A 128 10.43 6.87 15.98
CA MET A 128 10.74 8.01 16.85
C MET A 128 10.15 9.31 16.32
N ASN A 129 10.18 9.52 14.99
CA ASN A 129 9.59 10.71 14.40
C ASN A 129 8.06 10.70 14.48
N LEU A 130 7.44 9.53 14.34
CA LEU A 130 6.03 9.35 14.60
C LEU A 130 5.72 9.68 16.07
N ALA A 131 6.52 9.20 17.02
CA ALA A 131 6.37 9.52 18.44
C ALA A 131 6.39 11.04 18.69
N LYS A 132 7.41 11.74 18.15
CA LYS A 132 7.53 13.21 18.20
C LYS A 132 6.29 13.92 17.67
N LEU A 133 5.77 13.44 16.54
CA LEU A 133 4.59 14.00 15.92
C LEU A 133 3.33 13.79 16.80
N LEU A 134 3.14 12.57 17.33
CA LEU A 134 1.96 12.23 18.14
C LEU A 134 1.94 13.01 19.46
N VAL A 135 3.09 13.14 20.15
CA VAL A 135 3.17 13.91 21.40
C VAL A 135 3.06 15.42 21.19
N SER A 136 3.28 15.92 19.96
CA SER A 136 3.15 17.35 19.68
C SER A 136 1.71 17.87 19.68
N GLY A 137 0.71 16.99 19.73
CA GLY A 137 -0.70 17.36 19.84
C GLY A 137 -1.19 18.35 18.78
N PRO A 138 -0.91 18.17 17.47
CA PRO A 138 -1.38 19.10 16.45
C PRO A 138 -2.91 19.06 16.33
N ASP A 139 -3.51 20.16 15.85
CA ASP A 139 -4.94 20.19 15.54
C ASP A 139 -5.25 19.20 14.39
N LEU A 140 -4.40 19.20 13.35
CA LEU A 140 -4.47 18.26 12.23
C LEU A 140 -3.25 17.36 12.19
N LEU A 141 -3.50 16.06 12.20
CA LEU A 141 -2.49 15.04 11.94
C LEU A 141 -2.55 14.57 10.48
N MET A 142 -1.45 14.75 9.75
CA MET A 142 -1.30 14.27 8.37
C MET A 142 -0.31 13.10 8.33
N LEU A 143 -0.81 11.91 8.01
CA LEU A 143 -0.04 10.67 7.97
C LEU A 143 -0.02 10.12 6.55
N ASP A 144 1.18 9.91 6.01
CA ASP A 144 1.40 9.30 4.69
C ASP A 144 2.12 7.96 4.90
N GLU A 145 1.39 6.87 4.72
CA GLU A 145 1.81 5.47 4.92
C GLU A 145 2.49 5.22 6.29
N PRO A 146 1.84 5.57 7.43
CA PRO A 146 2.46 5.46 8.76
C PRO A 146 2.76 4.01 9.17
N ASN A 147 2.06 3.04 8.59
CA ASN A 147 2.13 1.61 8.93
C ASN A 147 3.28 0.85 8.23
N ASN A 148 3.91 1.40 7.19
CA ASN A 148 4.94 0.71 6.38
C ASN A 148 6.17 0.21 7.17
N TYR A 149 6.42 0.74 8.36
CA TYR A 149 7.58 0.40 9.20
C TYR A 149 7.18 -0.18 10.56
N LEU A 150 5.89 -0.44 10.73
CA LEU A 150 5.28 -0.95 11.95
C LEU A 150 5.06 -2.44 11.79
N ASP A 151 5.29 -3.18 12.87
CA ASP A 151 4.84 -4.56 12.94
C ASP A 151 3.38 -4.60 13.38
N ILE A 152 2.76 -5.76 13.24
CA ILE A 152 1.32 -5.97 13.46
C ILE A 152 0.84 -5.53 14.85
N VAL A 153 1.65 -5.73 15.90
CA VAL A 153 1.31 -5.31 17.27
C VAL A 153 1.34 -3.78 17.37
N THR A 154 2.38 -3.16 16.83
CA THR A 154 2.48 -1.69 16.80
C THR A 154 1.40 -1.04 15.92
N ILE A 155 0.98 -1.69 14.82
CA ILE A 155 -0.13 -1.22 13.99
C ILE A 155 -1.42 -1.17 14.80
N ARG A 156 -1.76 -2.25 15.52
CA ARG A 156 -2.96 -2.29 16.39
C ARG A 156 -2.97 -1.19 17.44
N TRP A 157 -1.84 -0.99 18.12
CA TRP A 157 -1.72 0.12 19.07
C TRP A 157 -1.94 1.48 18.41
N LEU A 158 -1.35 1.70 17.23
CA LEU A 158 -1.52 2.95 16.49
C LEU A 158 -2.97 3.15 16.05
N GLU A 159 -3.68 2.09 15.65
CA GLU A 159 -5.12 2.19 15.33
C GLU A 159 -5.92 2.71 16.53
N GLU A 160 -5.72 2.13 17.71
CA GLU A 160 -6.41 2.54 18.93
C GLU A 160 -6.07 3.98 19.29
N PHE A 161 -4.79 4.33 19.25
CA PHE A 161 -4.33 5.70 19.51
C PHE A 161 -4.98 6.71 18.55
N LEU A 162 -5.02 6.40 17.24
CA LEU A 162 -5.61 7.29 16.24
C LEU A 162 -7.14 7.32 16.33
N ARG A 163 -7.81 6.26 16.80
CA ARG A 163 -9.25 6.26 17.09
C ARG A 163 -9.61 7.16 18.26
N GLU A 164 -8.74 7.24 19.28
CA GLU A 164 -8.93 8.10 20.44
C GLU A 164 -8.52 9.56 20.20
N TRP A 165 -7.73 9.82 19.15
CA TRP A 165 -7.33 11.18 18.78
C TRP A 165 -8.52 12.13 18.64
N GLU A 166 -8.53 13.23 19.41
CA GLU A 166 -9.61 14.22 19.42
C GLU A 166 -9.55 15.20 18.23
N GLY A 167 -8.36 15.39 17.66
CA GLY A 167 -8.12 16.28 16.53
C GLY A 167 -8.56 15.71 15.19
N GLU A 168 -8.29 16.45 14.12
CA GLU A 168 -8.52 15.99 12.77
C GLU A 168 -7.38 15.09 12.26
N ILE A 169 -7.71 14.16 11.37
CA ILE A 169 -6.72 13.29 10.71
C ILE A 169 -6.93 13.35 9.20
N ILE A 170 -5.84 13.44 8.44
CA ILE A 170 -5.80 13.02 7.04
C ILE A 170 -4.83 11.84 6.96
N LEU A 171 -5.35 10.67 6.65
CA LEU A 171 -4.60 9.42 6.56
C LEU A 171 -4.53 8.97 5.09
N VAL A 172 -3.31 8.80 4.58
CA VAL A 172 -3.04 8.07 3.34
C VAL A 172 -2.40 6.76 3.75
N THR A 173 -3.00 5.64 3.34
CA THR A 173 -2.41 4.32 3.49
C THR A 173 -2.91 3.43 2.36
N HIS A 174 -2.14 2.41 2.01
CA HIS A 174 -2.56 1.31 1.15
C HIS A 174 -3.18 0.14 1.94
N ASP A 175 -3.17 0.19 3.26
CA ASP A 175 -3.81 -0.79 4.12
C ASP A 175 -5.27 -0.42 4.39
N ARG A 176 -6.18 -1.12 3.71
CA ARG A 176 -7.63 -0.91 3.84
C ARG A 176 -8.12 -1.14 5.27
N SER A 177 -7.64 -2.21 5.92
CA SER A 177 -8.07 -2.57 7.27
C SER A 177 -7.66 -1.50 8.27
N PHE A 178 -6.41 -1.04 8.18
CA PHE A 178 -5.91 0.06 9.02
C PHE A 178 -6.71 1.34 8.79
N MET A 179 -6.93 1.72 7.52
CA MET A 179 -7.69 2.92 7.16
C MET A 179 -9.10 2.87 7.75
N ASP A 180 -9.87 1.83 7.42
CA ASP A 180 -11.28 1.72 7.78
C ASP A 180 -11.51 1.58 9.28
N SER A 181 -10.50 1.09 10.01
CA SER A 181 -10.58 1.03 11.47
C SER A 181 -10.39 2.40 12.16
N VAL A 182 -9.78 3.38 11.48
CA VAL A 182 -9.43 4.70 12.06
C VAL A 182 -10.35 5.82 11.55
N VAL A 183 -10.73 5.79 10.27
CA VAL A 183 -11.34 6.94 9.59
C VAL A 183 -12.84 7.02 9.82
N THR A 184 -13.39 8.24 9.81
CA THR A 184 -14.85 8.49 9.84
C THR A 184 -15.41 8.79 8.46
N HIS A 185 -14.54 9.25 7.56
CA HIS A 185 -14.85 9.58 6.18
C HIS A 185 -13.73 9.10 5.29
N THR A 186 -14.06 8.71 4.07
CA THR A 186 -13.09 8.40 3.02
C THR A 186 -13.30 9.33 1.83
N ALA A 187 -12.21 9.80 1.25
CA ALA A 187 -12.20 10.52 -0.01
C ALA A 187 -11.29 9.84 -1.03
N ALA A 188 -11.76 9.74 -2.27
CA ALA A 188 -10.94 9.33 -3.41
C ALA A 188 -10.60 10.54 -4.28
N ILE A 189 -9.36 10.60 -4.75
CA ILE A 189 -9.06 11.36 -5.97
C ILE A 189 -9.35 10.44 -7.16
N HIS A 190 -10.43 10.73 -7.87
CA HIS A 190 -10.94 9.93 -8.98
C HIS A 190 -11.24 10.83 -10.17
N ARG A 191 -10.68 10.51 -11.34
CA ARG A 191 -10.83 11.31 -12.58
C ARG A 191 -10.63 12.82 -12.32
N THR A 192 -9.47 13.15 -11.74
CA THR A 192 -9.01 14.52 -11.37
C THR A 192 -9.88 15.28 -10.36
N LYS A 193 -10.91 14.65 -9.80
CA LYS A 193 -11.83 15.25 -8.82
C LYS A 193 -11.77 14.51 -7.49
N ALA A 194 -12.22 15.17 -6.43
CA ALA A 194 -12.40 14.53 -5.13
C ALA A 194 -13.84 14.06 -4.96
N ILE A 195 -14.01 12.82 -4.51
CA ILE A 195 -15.29 12.24 -4.09
C ILE A 195 -15.13 11.89 -2.62
N LYS A 196 -15.92 12.52 -1.73
CA LYS A 196 -15.89 12.28 -0.28
C LYS A 196 -17.19 11.64 0.16
N VAL A 197 -17.09 10.62 1.01
CA VAL A 197 -18.22 9.88 1.58
C VAL A 197 -18.00 9.72 3.08
N GLN A 198 -19.09 9.75 3.86
CA GLN A 198 -19.06 9.34 5.26
C GLN A 198 -19.16 7.81 5.34
N GLY A 199 -18.17 7.16 5.92
CA GLY A 199 -18.02 5.72 5.94
C GLY A 199 -16.64 5.27 5.49
N ASP A 200 -16.53 3.96 5.28
CA ASP A 200 -15.34 3.21 4.89
C ASP A 200 -15.04 3.27 3.38
N THR A 201 -13.90 2.69 3.01
CA THR A 201 -13.45 2.58 1.63
C THR A 201 -14.45 1.81 0.76
N ASP A 202 -15.05 0.74 1.27
CA ASP A 202 -16.04 -0.07 0.53
C ASP A 202 -17.24 0.78 0.09
N LYS A 203 -17.79 1.59 1.00
CA LYS A 203 -18.90 2.50 0.68
C LYS A 203 -18.51 3.53 -0.37
N LEU A 204 -17.29 4.07 -0.28
CA LEU A 204 -16.76 5.01 -1.27
C LEU A 204 -16.64 4.39 -2.65
N TYR A 205 -15.99 3.22 -2.78
CA TYR A 205 -15.82 2.55 -4.08
C TYR A 205 -17.16 2.10 -4.67
N ASN A 206 -18.10 1.61 -3.85
CA ASN A 206 -19.45 1.31 -4.30
C ASN A 206 -20.15 2.54 -4.89
N GLN A 207 -20.02 3.70 -4.24
CA GLN A 207 -20.60 4.95 -4.74
C GLN A 207 -19.93 5.43 -6.02
N ILE A 208 -18.61 5.25 -6.16
CA ILE A 208 -17.87 5.55 -7.40
C ILE A 208 -18.40 4.67 -8.54
N ASN A 209 -18.44 3.35 -8.33
CA ASN A 209 -18.88 2.39 -9.34
C ASN A 209 -20.32 2.68 -9.79
N GLN A 210 -21.23 2.93 -8.84
CA GLN A 210 -22.62 3.31 -9.17
C GLN A 210 -22.71 4.60 -9.98
N ALA A 211 -21.92 5.62 -9.62
CA ALA A 211 -21.89 6.88 -10.35
C ALA A 211 -21.38 6.71 -11.79
N GLU A 212 -20.37 5.87 -12.01
CA GLU A 212 -19.85 5.54 -13.34
C GLU A 212 -20.86 4.77 -14.18
N GLU A 213 -21.51 3.75 -13.61
CA GLU A 213 -22.58 3.00 -14.30
C GLU A 213 -23.73 3.92 -14.75
N ILE A 214 -24.15 4.83 -13.87
CA ILE A 214 -25.20 5.82 -14.16
C ILE A 214 -24.75 6.76 -15.28
N TYR A 215 -23.49 7.21 -15.24
CA TYR A 215 -22.92 8.08 -16.28
C TYR A 215 -22.91 7.39 -17.64
N GLU A 216 -22.36 6.17 -17.73
CA GLU A 216 -22.29 5.42 -18.99
C GLU A 216 -23.68 5.09 -19.54
N ARG A 217 -24.62 4.69 -18.68
CA ARG A 217 -26.01 4.47 -19.09
C ARG A 217 -26.67 5.75 -19.63
N THR A 218 -26.40 6.89 -19.00
CA THR A 218 -26.91 8.21 -19.45
C THR A 218 -26.30 8.60 -20.80
N ARG A 219 -24.98 8.47 -20.94
CA ARG A 219 -24.24 8.73 -22.18
C ARG A 219 -24.76 7.89 -23.35
N LEU A 220 -24.95 6.59 -23.16
CA LEU A 220 -25.49 5.70 -24.20
C LEU A 220 -26.92 6.09 -24.61
N ASN A 221 -27.76 6.50 -23.66
CA ASN A 221 -29.11 6.96 -23.92
C ASN A 221 -29.12 8.30 -24.68
N GLU A 222 -28.27 9.25 -24.30
CA GLU A 222 -28.12 10.52 -25.00
C GLU A 222 -27.55 10.36 -26.40
N ALA A 223 -26.53 9.51 -26.59
CA ALA A 223 -25.97 9.19 -27.89
C ALA A 223 -27.04 8.58 -28.83
N LYS A 224 -27.87 7.67 -28.32
CA LYS A 224 -29.03 7.12 -29.07
C LYS A 224 -30.02 8.21 -29.48
N LYS A 225 -30.40 9.10 -28.56
CA LYS A 225 -31.32 10.22 -28.84
C LYS A 225 -30.74 11.20 -29.86
N ARG A 226 -29.47 11.56 -29.70
CA ARG A 226 -28.74 12.44 -30.61
C ARG A 226 -28.68 11.87 -32.02
N LYS A 227 -28.35 10.59 -32.17
CA LYS A 227 -28.37 9.90 -33.48
C LYS A 227 -29.74 9.96 -34.16
N GLN A 228 -30.84 9.80 -33.40
CA GLN A 228 -32.19 9.95 -33.94
C GLN A 228 -32.49 11.39 -34.39
N GLU A 229 -32.07 12.39 -33.62
CA GLU A 229 -32.22 13.80 -33.98
C GLU A 229 -31.37 14.18 -35.21
N GLU A 230 -30.14 13.66 -35.32
CA GLU A 230 -29.27 13.84 -36.48
C GLU A 230 -29.86 13.22 -37.76
N ILE A 231 -30.41 12.01 -37.67
CA ILE A 231 -31.14 11.37 -38.79
C ILE A 231 -32.35 12.22 -39.21
N PHE A 232 -33.08 12.77 -38.23
CA PHE A 232 -34.21 13.66 -38.52
C PHE A 232 -33.74 14.95 -39.20
N ILE A 233 -32.69 15.59 -38.69
CA ILE A 233 -32.11 16.80 -39.31
C ILE A 233 -31.66 16.48 -40.74
N ALA A 234 -30.88 15.41 -40.95
CA ALA A 234 -30.40 15.01 -42.27
C ALA A 234 -31.56 14.79 -43.27
N ARG A 235 -32.65 14.16 -42.82
CA ARG A 235 -33.81 13.85 -43.67
C ARG A 235 -34.69 15.06 -43.99
N PHE A 236 -34.78 16.04 -43.09
CA PHE A 236 -35.75 17.15 -43.19
C PHE A 236 -35.14 18.53 -43.37
N LYS A 237 -33.81 18.68 -43.33
CA LYS A 237 -33.09 19.95 -43.53
C LYS A 237 -33.34 20.60 -44.90
N ALA A 238 -33.59 19.80 -45.94
CA ALA A 238 -33.84 20.28 -47.31
C ALA A 238 -35.31 20.60 -47.62
N LYS A 239 -36.26 20.31 -46.71
CA LYS A 239 -37.70 20.58 -46.93
C LYS A 239 -38.13 21.89 -46.28
N ALA A 240 -38.60 22.84 -47.09
CA ALA A 240 -38.99 24.18 -46.65
C ALA A 240 -40.00 24.19 -45.47
N SER A 241 -40.94 23.25 -45.43
CA SER A 241 -41.95 23.14 -44.36
C SER A 241 -41.39 22.68 -43.01
N PHE A 242 -40.19 22.09 -42.96
CA PHE A 242 -39.57 21.59 -41.74
C PHE A 242 -38.27 22.32 -41.36
N ALA A 243 -37.87 23.33 -42.14
CA ALA A 243 -36.60 24.05 -41.98
C ALA A 243 -36.43 24.71 -40.60
N SER A 244 -37.48 25.38 -40.08
CA SER A 244 -37.47 26.00 -38.74
C SER A 244 -37.31 24.96 -37.61
N ARG A 245 -37.99 23.81 -37.71
CA ARG A 245 -37.89 22.71 -36.74
C ARG A 245 -36.53 22.01 -36.79
N ALA A 246 -35.94 21.85 -37.97
CA ALA A 246 -34.59 21.33 -38.14
C ALA A 246 -33.54 22.29 -37.55
N GLN A 247 -33.64 23.60 -37.83
CA GLN A 247 -32.74 24.61 -37.26
C GLN A 247 -32.83 24.72 -35.73
N SER A 248 -34.02 24.62 -35.16
CA SER A 248 -34.20 24.63 -33.70
C SER A 248 -33.52 23.42 -33.03
N ARG A 249 -33.61 22.24 -33.64
CA ARG A 249 -32.93 21.02 -33.14
C ARG A 249 -31.42 21.08 -33.31
N VAL A 250 -30.91 21.66 -34.39
CA VAL A 250 -29.46 21.92 -34.56
C VAL A 250 -28.92 22.76 -33.40
N LYS A 251 -29.56 23.90 -33.09
CA LYS A 251 -29.15 24.75 -31.97
C LYS A 251 -29.26 24.05 -30.61
N LYS A 252 -30.25 23.17 -30.45
CA LYS A 252 -30.41 22.36 -29.24
C LYS A 252 -29.28 21.35 -29.07
N LEU A 253 -28.91 20.64 -30.14
CA LEU A 253 -27.80 19.70 -30.14
C LEU A 253 -26.45 20.40 -29.90
N GLU A 254 -26.22 21.57 -30.51
CA GLU A 254 -25.01 22.37 -30.29
C GLU A 254 -24.88 22.84 -28.84
N LYS A 255 -26.00 23.22 -28.21
CA LYS A 255 -26.02 23.68 -26.80
C LYS A 255 -25.88 22.53 -25.79
N GLN A 256 -26.41 21.34 -26.10
CA GLN A 256 -26.32 20.18 -25.20
C GLN A 256 -24.92 19.57 -25.13
N GLY A 257 -24.07 19.80 -26.14
CA GLY A 257 -22.73 19.21 -26.17
C GLY A 257 -22.75 17.68 -26.29
N GLU A 258 -21.58 17.06 -26.32
CA GLU A 258 -21.42 15.60 -26.32
C GLU A 258 -20.83 15.14 -24.99
N MET A 259 -21.49 14.16 -24.35
CA MET A 259 -20.90 13.46 -23.21
C MET A 259 -19.77 12.58 -23.71
N LYS A 260 -18.55 12.81 -23.22
CA LYS A 260 -17.38 12.00 -23.55
C LYS A 260 -17.52 10.59 -22.96
N ALA A 261 -17.00 9.57 -23.64
CA ALA A 261 -16.85 8.26 -23.02
C ALA A 261 -15.92 8.39 -21.81
N LEU A 262 -16.22 7.66 -20.74
CA LEU A 262 -15.27 7.47 -19.68
C LEU A 262 -14.06 6.70 -20.23
N GLU A 263 -12.85 7.16 -19.91
CA GLU A 263 -11.65 6.34 -20.11
C GLU A 263 -11.84 5.04 -19.33
N GLU A 264 -11.53 3.91 -19.97
CA GLU A 264 -11.52 2.59 -19.33
C GLU A 264 -10.44 2.60 -18.27
N ILE A 265 -10.84 2.28 -17.04
CA ILE A 265 -9.90 1.99 -15.97
C ILE A 265 -9.62 0.50 -16.11
N GLU A 266 -8.43 0.15 -16.60
CA GLU A 266 -8.02 -1.25 -16.76
C GLU A 266 -8.23 -2.02 -15.44
N SER A 267 -9.03 -3.09 -15.50
CA SER A 267 -9.14 -4.04 -14.40
C SER A 267 -7.83 -4.81 -14.27
N LEU A 268 -7.33 -4.87 -13.04
CA LEU A 268 -6.00 -5.35 -12.75
C LEU A 268 -6.08 -6.83 -12.40
N GLU A 269 -5.82 -7.70 -13.37
CA GLU A 269 -5.79 -9.15 -13.15
C GLU A 269 -4.33 -9.63 -13.13
N LEU A 270 -3.88 -10.08 -11.96
CA LEU A 270 -2.57 -10.72 -11.78
C LEU A 270 -2.78 -12.22 -11.58
N TYR A 271 -1.83 -13.02 -12.06
CA TYR A 271 -1.81 -14.46 -11.79
C TYR A 271 -0.37 -14.93 -11.65
N PHE A 272 -0.16 -15.91 -10.77
CA PHE A 272 1.12 -16.61 -10.66
C PHE A 272 1.12 -17.86 -11.52
N ASN A 273 2.16 -18.01 -12.35
CA ASN A 273 2.36 -19.26 -13.07
C ASN A 273 2.75 -20.40 -12.12
N SER A 274 1.88 -21.39 -11.98
CA SER A 274 2.18 -22.62 -11.25
C SER A 274 2.77 -23.69 -12.18
N ALA A 275 3.58 -24.57 -11.61
CA ALA A 275 4.01 -25.79 -12.28
C ALA A 275 3.51 -27.02 -11.48
N PRO A 276 3.15 -28.13 -12.17
CA PRO A 276 2.69 -29.33 -11.48
C PRO A 276 3.83 -29.95 -10.66
N PHE A 277 3.59 -30.18 -9.38
CA PHE A 277 4.57 -30.78 -8.47
C PHE A 277 4.08 -32.14 -7.93
N ALA A 278 4.85 -33.20 -8.18
CA ALA A 278 4.44 -34.57 -7.85
C ALA A 278 4.72 -34.97 -6.39
N ALA A 279 5.84 -34.54 -5.82
CA ALA A 279 6.28 -34.97 -4.47
C ALA A 279 5.44 -34.32 -3.35
N SER A 280 5.19 -35.07 -2.28
CA SER A 280 4.40 -34.59 -1.13
C SER A 280 5.10 -33.52 -0.29
N GLN A 281 6.44 -33.56 -0.25
CA GLN A 281 7.26 -32.62 0.50
C GLN A 281 8.13 -31.81 -0.47
N MET A 282 8.09 -30.49 -0.34
CA MET A 282 8.86 -29.55 -1.16
C MET A 282 10.17 -29.17 -0.46
N LEU A 283 10.09 -28.83 0.83
CA LEU A 283 11.19 -28.33 1.64
C LEU A 283 11.05 -28.88 3.07
N SER A 284 12.18 -29.25 3.69
CA SER A 284 12.27 -29.47 5.14
C SER A 284 13.45 -28.72 5.75
N ALA A 285 13.21 -28.10 6.89
CA ALA A 285 14.23 -27.53 7.77
C ALA A 285 14.22 -28.33 9.07
N GLU A 286 15.39 -28.79 9.50
CA GLU A 286 15.55 -29.62 10.69
C GLU A 286 16.56 -28.96 11.65
N ASN A 287 16.07 -28.61 12.84
CA ASN A 287 16.81 -28.02 13.96
C ASN A 287 17.74 -26.88 13.51
N ILE A 288 17.21 -25.96 12.70
CA ILE A 288 18.00 -24.85 12.19
C ILE A 288 18.22 -23.81 13.29
N SER A 289 19.48 -23.43 13.47
CA SER A 289 19.85 -22.29 14.32
C SER A 289 20.71 -21.32 13.53
N PHE A 290 20.54 -20.00 13.76
CA PHE A 290 21.24 -18.97 13.01
C PHE A 290 21.51 -17.71 13.83
N SER A 291 22.72 -17.16 13.67
CA SER A 291 23.08 -15.79 14.06
C SER A 291 24.04 -15.18 13.03
N TYR A 292 24.04 -13.85 12.92
CA TYR A 292 24.95 -13.15 12.01
C TYR A 292 26.42 -13.25 12.43
N SER A 293 26.70 -13.43 13.72
CA SER A 293 28.06 -13.64 14.25
C SER A 293 28.53 -15.09 14.13
N GLY A 294 27.62 -16.02 13.83
CA GLY A 294 27.85 -17.46 13.90
C GLY A 294 27.96 -18.02 15.32
N LYS A 295 27.73 -17.20 16.35
CA LYS A 295 27.74 -17.58 17.77
C LYS A 295 26.47 -17.12 18.47
N GLU A 296 26.22 -17.63 19.66
CA GLU A 296 25.14 -17.14 20.51
C GLU A 296 25.26 -15.62 20.82
N PRO A 297 24.13 -14.93 21.04
CA PRO A 297 22.76 -15.44 21.01
C PRO A 297 22.26 -15.69 19.58
N PHE A 298 21.53 -16.80 19.40
CA PHE A 298 20.92 -17.12 18.11
C PHE A 298 19.64 -16.31 17.90
N LEU A 299 19.47 -15.78 16.69
CA LEU A 299 18.24 -15.12 16.27
C LEU A 299 17.13 -16.13 15.99
N ILE A 300 17.52 -17.32 15.54
CA ILE A 300 16.66 -18.48 15.30
C ILE A 300 17.33 -19.65 15.99
N SER A 301 16.62 -20.36 16.86
CA SER A 301 17.14 -21.46 17.66
C SER A 301 16.27 -22.71 17.50
N ASP A 302 16.91 -23.84 17.16
CA ASP A 302 16.34 -25.19 17.08
C ASP A 302 14.99 -25.27 16.35
N PHE A 303 14.84 -24.49 15.28
CA PHE A 303 13.60 -24.40 14.54
C PHE A 303 13.49 -25.53 13.50
N SER A 304 12.32 -26.17 13.41
CA SER A 304 12.04 -27.21 12.42
C SER A 304 10.75 -26.91 11.68
N LEU A 305 10.73 -27.11 10.36
CA LEU A 305 9.58 -26.84 9.49
C LEU A 305 9.53 -27.86 8.35
N SER A 306 8.34 -28.33 8.02
CA SER A 306 8.09 -29.09 6.78
C SER A 306 7.06 -28.35 5.92
N VAL A 307 7.36 -28.23 4.64
CA VAL A 307 6.54 -27.52 3.64
C VAL A 307 5.99 -28.53 2.65
N GLY A 308 4.68 -28.72 2.71
CA GLY A 308 3.92 -29.61 1.84
C GLY A 308 3.43 -28.92 0.55
N LYS A 309 2.55 -29.61 -0.19
CA LYS A 309 1.82 -29.03 -1.32
C LYS A 309 0.69 -28.12 -0.84
N ARG A 310 0.53 -26.97 -1.48
CA ARG A 310 -0.51 -25.97 -1.18
C ARG A 310 -0.47 -25.42 0.24
N ASP A 311 0.66 -25.59 0.93
CA ASP A 311 0.87 -24.95 2.23
C ASP A 311 0.84 -23.43 2.03
N ARG A 312 0.10 -22.72 2.91
CA ARG A 312 0.07 -21.26 2.96
C ARG A 312 0.59 -20.82 4.32
N ILE A 313 1.90 -20.62 4.38
CA ILE A 313 2.61 -20.34 5.62
C ILE A 313 2.87 -18.84 5.70
N CYS A 314 2.35 -18.17 6.72
CA CYS A 314 2.66 -16.77 6.97
C CYS A 314 3.57 -16.59 8.19
N ILE A 315 4.59 -15.76 8.07
CA ILE A 315 5.54 -15.44 9.13
C ILE A 315 5.14 -14.10 9.74
N ILE A 316 4.81 -14.09 11.02
CA ILE A 316 4.32 -12.92 11.76
C ILE A 316 5.14 -12.67 13.03
N GLY A 317 5.12 -11.43 13.52
CA GLY A 317 5.81 -11.04 14.77
C GLY A 317 6.47 -9.67 14.70
N LYS A 318 7.08 -9.23 15.82
CA LYS A 318 7.71 -7.91 15.95
C LYS A 318 8.87 -7.69 14.96
N ASN A 319 9.14 -6.43 14.62
CA ASN A 319 10.26 -6.09 13.76
C ASN A 319 11.61 -6.40 14.42
N GLY A 320 12.61 -6.75 13.59
CA GLY A 320 13.94 -7.12 14.08
C GLY A 320 14.07 -8.52 14.69
N LYS A 321 12.98 -9.28 14.88
CA LYS A 321 13.02 -10.64 15.45
C LYS A 321 13.49 -11.75 14.50
N GLY A 322 13.78 -11.43 13.23
CA GLY A 322 14.37 -12.38 12.29
C GLY A 322 13.43 -13.01 11.26
N LYS A 323 12.21 -12.48 11.07
CA LYS A 323 11.24 -12.97 10.05
C LYS A 323 11.85 -13.08 8.64
N SER A 324 12.41 -11.98 8.13
CA SER A 324 13.09 -11.95 6.84
C SER A 324 14.35 -12.82 6.83
N THR A 325 15.03 -12.96 7.96
CA THR A 325 16.20 -13.84 8.10
C THR A 325 15.81 -15.31 7.96
N LEU A 326 14.69 -15.73 8.57
CA LEU A 326 14.13 -17.07 8.40
C LEU A 326 13.75 -17.32 6.94
N LEU A 327 13.06 -16.36 6.31
CA LEU A 327 12.71 -16.47 4.90
C LEU A 327 13.95 -16.65 4.01
N LYS A 328 15.03 -15.88 4.26
CA LYS A 328 16.32 -16.01 3.57
C LYS A 328 17.01 -17.35 3.77
N LEU A 329 16.93 -17.92 4.97
CA LEU A 329 17.45 -19.26 5.26
C LEU A 329 16.68 -20.31 4.47
N LEU A 330 15.34 -20.26 4.50
CA LEU A 330 14.50 -21.21 3.77
C LEU A 330 14.66 -21.06 2.24
N ALA A 331 14.84 -19.84 1.74
CA ALA A 331 15.16 -19.55 0.34
C ALA A 331 16.60 -19.97 -0.04
N GLY A 332 17.49 -20.19 0.93
CA GLY A 332 18.88 -20.58 0.69
C GLY A 332 19.81 -19.40 0.35
N GLU A 333 19.37 -18.14 0.57
CA GLU A 333 20.24 -16.96 0.48
C GLU A 333 21.22 -16.88 1.66
N LEU A 334 20.85 -17.46 2.80
CA LEU A 334 21.70 -17.60 3.98
C LEU A 334 21.89 -19.09 4.31
N GLN A 335 23.01 -19.41 4.94
CA GLN A 335 23.25 -20.75 5.48
C GLN A 335 23.01 -20.77 6.99
N PRO A 336 22.36 -21.81 7.52
CA PRO A 336 22.16 -21.93 8.96
C PRO A 336 23.51 -22.16 9.65
N SER A 337 23.64 -21.68 10.89
CA SER A 337 24.81 -21.92 11.74
C SER A 337 24.87 -23.38 12.22
N SER A 338 23.70 -24.00 12.43
CA SER A 338 23.55 -25.44 12.67
C SER A 338 22.20 -25.94 12.16
N GLY A 339 22.02 -27.26 12.07
CA GLY A 339 20.84 -27.87 11.43
C GLY A 339 20.98 -27.99 9.91
N LYS A 340 19.91 -28.39 9.23
CA LYS A 340 19.93 -28.63 7.78
C LYS A 340 18.62 -28.23 7.11
N ILE A 341 18.74 -27.62 5.92
CA ILE A 341 17.61 -27.35 5.03
C ILE A 341 17.76 -28.25 3.80
N GLN A 342 16.73 -29.04 3.51
CA GLN A 342 16.65 -29.94 2.37
C GLN A 342 15.52 -29.51 1.45
N LYS A 343 15.85 -29.28 0.18
CA LYS A 343 14.90 -28.93 -0.88
C LYS A 343 14.78 -30.09 -1.85
N HIS A 344 13.58 -30.33 -2.36
CA HIS A 344 13.39 -31.33 -3.40
C HIS A 344 14.16 -30.93 -4.67
N PRO A 345 14.88 -31.83 -5.36
CA PRO A 345 15.74 -31.45 -6.50
C PRO A 345 15.01 -30.80 -7.69
N ALA A 346 13.73 -31.12 -7.87
CA ALA A 346 12.88 -30.53 -8.91
C ALA A 346 12.16 -29.23 -8.48
N LEU A 347 12.41 -28.75 -7.26
CA LEU A 347 11.76 -27.55 -6.73
C LEU A 347 12.18 -26.32 -7.54
N LYS A 348 11.21 -25.46 -7.87
CA LYS A 348 11.39 -24.19 -8.56
C LYS A 348 10.78 -23.13 -7.67
N GLU A 349 11.54 -22.10 -7.37
CA GLU A 349 11.22 -21.14 -6.34
C GLU A 349 11.11 -19.75 -6.94
N GLY A 350 10.08 -19.01 -6.53
CA GLY A 350 9.99 -17.58 -6.73
C GLY A 350 10.34 -16.89 -5.43
N TYR A 351 11.29 -15.97 -5.44
CA TYR A 351 11.72 -15.24 -4.24
C TYR A 351 11.61 -13.74 -4.43
N PHE A 352 10.82 -13.10 -3.57
CA PHE A 352 10.67 -11.66 -3.44
C PHE A 352 11.18 -11.24 -2.06
N GLY A 353 12.37 -10.64 -1.98
CA GLY A 353 12.96 -10.15 -0.72
C GLY A 353 13.02 -8.62 -0.64
N GLN A 354 13.16 -8.06 0.56
CA GLN A 354 13.29 -6.60 0.74
C GLN A 354 14.55 -6.01 0.07
N THR A 355 15.64 -6.75 0.09
CA THR A 355 16.91 -6.40 -0.57
C THR A 355 17.08 -7.27 -1.80
N ASN A 356 16.20 -7.10 -2.79
CA ASN A 356 16.26 -7.82 -4.05
C ASN A 356 17.59 -7.50 -4.78
N LYS A 357 18.64 -8.28 -4.50
CA LYS A 357 19.90 -8.30 -5.27
C LYS A 357 19.73 -9.14 -6.53
N LEU A 358 18.62 -8.96 -7.24
CA LEU A 358 18.53 -9.38 -8.62
C LEU A 358 19.02 -8.20 -9.45
N ASN A 359 20.14 -8.44 -10.13
CA ASN A 359 20.77 -7.47 -11.03
C ASN A 359 19.80 -7.22 -12.19
N LEU A 360 18.85 -6.30 -11.99
CA LEU A 360 18.02 -5.80 -13.07
C LEU A 360 18.94 -5.18 -14.13
N ASN A 361 18.67 -5.44 -15.41
CA ASN A 361 19.47 -4.82 -16.46
C ASN A 361 19.11 -3.33 -16.55
N GLU A 362 19.99 -2.47 -16.06
CA GLU A 362 19.82 -1.02 -16.04
C GLU A 362 19.47 -0.40 -17.41
N ASN A 363 19.85 -1.07 -18.50
CA ASN A 363 19.60 -0.62 -19.87
C ASN A 363 18.30 -1.14 -20.48
N ALA A 364 17.72 -2.22 -19.92
CA ALA A 364 16.46 -2.78 -20.37
C ALA A 364 15.29 -1.86 -19.96
N THR A 365 14.20 -1.93 -20.72
CA THR A 365 12.92 -1.36 -20.31
C THR A 365 12.23 -2.26 -19.28
N VAL A 366 11.22 -1.73 -18.57
CA VAL A 366 10.39 -2.53 -17.65
C VAL A 366 9.83 -3.78 -18.34
N THR A 367 9.26 -3.62 -19.53
CA THR A 367 8.67 -4.73 -20.29
C THR A 367 9.73 -5.76 -20.70
N GLU A 368 10.88 -5.31 -21.20
CA GLU A 368 11.99 -6.20 -21.58
C GLU A 368 12.53 -6.99 -20.37
N GLU A 369 12.64 -6.32 -19.22
CA GLU A 369 13.15 -6.93 -17.99
C GLU A 369 12.18 -7.99 -17.44
N ILE A 370 10.87 -7.73 -17.46
CA ILE A 370 9.82 -8.71 -17.09
C ILE A 370 9.84 -9.89 -18.06
N MET A 371 9.84 -9.61 -19.36
CA MET A 371 9.85 -10.64 -20.41
C MET A 371 11.10 -11.52 -20.34
N SER A 372 12.23 -10.98 -19.87
CA SER A 372 13.47 -11.75 -19.70
C SER A 372 13.39 -12.88 -18.67
N ALA A 373 12.39 -12.85 -17.77
CA ALA A 373 12.24 -13.83 -16.70
C ALA A 373 11.87 -15.24 -17.20
N ASP A 374 11.06 -15.32 -18.26
CA ASP A 374 10.69 -16.59 -18.88
C ASP A 374 10.57 -16.46 -20.40
N LYS A 375 11.13 -17.42 -21.14
CA LYS A 375 11.15 -17.40 -22.62
C LYS A 375 9.76 -17.53 -23.25
N SER A 376 8.79 -18.07 -22.52
CA SER A 376 7.39 -18.17 -22.97
C SER A 376 6.60 -16.88 -22.74
N CYS A 377 7.17 -15.92 -22.01
CA CYS A 377 6.54 -14.62 -21.80
C CYS A 377 6.47 -13.85 -23.11
N THR A 378 5.26 -13.51 -23.53
CA THR A 378 5.04 -12.62 -24.67
C THR A 378 5.17 -11.16 -24.24
N GLU A 379 5.46 -10.27 -25.19
CA GLU A 379 5.47 -8.83 -24.92
C GLU A 379 4.11 -8.35 -24.40
N TRP A 380 3.01 -8.87 -24.96
CA TRP A 380 1.66 -8.54 -24.51
C TRP A 380 1.43 -8.91 -23.04
N LEU A 381 1.85 -10.10 -22.62
CA LEU A 381 1.76 -10.53 -21.22
C LEU A 381 2.64 -9.65 -20.31
N ALA A 382 3.88 -9.39 -20.72
CA ALA A 382 4.79 -8.54 -19.96
C ALA A 382 4.21 -7.12 -19.78
N ARG A 383 3.57 -6.55 -20.80
CA ARG A 383 2.90 -5.24 -20.72
C ARG A 383 1.67 -5.26 -19.82
N THR A 384 0.89 -6.34 -19.87
CA THR A 384 -0.29 -6.52 -19.00
C THR A 384 0.13 -6.56 -17.53
N ILE A 385 1.15 -7.38 -17.20
CA ILE A 385 1.72 -7.45 -15.85
C ILE A 385 2.35 -6.11 -15.45
N ALA A 386 3.08 -5.44 -16.35
CA ALA A 386 3.65 -4.12 -16.10
C ALA A 386 2.56 -3.10 -15.75
N GLY A 387 1.47 -3.06 -16.52
CA GLY A 387 0.29 -2.23 -16.24
C GLY A 387 -0.28 -2.52 -14.85
N GLY A 388 -0.42 -3.81 -14.50
CA GLY A 388 -0.88 -4.24 -13.18
C GLY A 388 0.07 -3.89 -12.03
N LEU A 389 1.33 -3.59 -12.33
CA LEU A 389 2.34 -3.15 -11.37
C LEU A 389 2.62 -1.64 -11.49
N MET A 390 1.63 -0.89 -11.97
CA MET A 390 1.62 0.56 -12.08
C MET A 390 2.66 1.12 -13.08
N PHE A 391 2.95 0.36 -14.14
CA PHE A 391 3.73 0.80 -15.29
C PHE A 391 2.86 0.87 -16.56
N SER A 392 1.75 1.61 -16.50
CA SER A 392 0.86 1.84 -17.65
C SER A 392 1.52 2.71 -18.74
N ASP A 393 1.06 2.56 -19.98
CA ASP A 393 1.50 3.36 -21.15
C ASP A 393 3.03 3.40 -21.32
N ASP A 394 3.60 4.59 -21.52
CA ASP A 394 5.02 4.84 -21.73
C ASP A 394 5.87 4.50 -20.49
N MET A 395 5.27 4.33 -19.31
CA MET A 395 6.00 3.90 -18.12
C MET A 395 6.60 2.50 -18.29
N SER A 396 5.91 1.61 -19.03
CA SER A 396 6.39 0.26 -19.37
C SER A 396 7.65 0.26 -20.26
N LEU A 397 7.94 1.40 -20.90
CA LEU A 397 9.10 1.62 -21.77
C LEU A 397 10.24 2.36 -21.06
N LYS A 398 10.05 2.79 -19.81
CA LYS A 398 11.13 3.40 -19.02
C LYS A 398 12.24 2.39 -18.77
N LYS A 399 13.48 2.88 -18.82
CA LYS A 399 14.66 2.09 -18.49
C LYS A 399 14.77 1.85 -16.99
N ILE A 400 15.22 0.67 -16.59
CA ILE A 400 15.41 0.31 -15.18
C ILE A 400 16.28 1.33 -14.43
N LYS A 401 17.32 1.89 -15.06
CA LYS A 401 18.22 2.87 -14.41
C LYS A 401 17.54 4.13 -13.88
N VAL A 402 16.42 4.55 -14.48
CA VAL A 402 15.72 5.79 -14.06
C VAL A 402 14.63 5.53 -13.02
N LEU A 403 14.37 4.26 -12.70
CA LEU A 403 13.36 3.87 -11.74
C LEU A 403 13.83 4.10 -10.30
N SER A 404 12.91 4.53 -9.46
CA SER A 404 13.04 4.54 -8.00
C SER A 404 13.19 3.12 -7.44
N GLY A 405 13.60 3.01 -6.17
CA GLY A 405 13.70 1.71 -5.48
C GLY A 405 12.36 0.94 -5.45
N GLY A 406 11.26 1.64 -5.16
CA GLY A 406 9.91 1.04 -5.15
C GLY A 406 9.46 0.59 -6.55
N GLU A 407 9.73 1.39 -7.59
CA GLU A 407 9.49 0.97 -8.97
C GLU A 407 10.32 -0.28 -9.34
N LYS A 408 11.61 -0.31 -9.02
CA LYS A 408 12.45 -1.50 -9.25
C LYS A 408 11.91 -2.74 -8.52
N SER A 409 11.42 -2.56 -7.30
CA SER A 409 10.77 -3.63 -6.53
C SER A 409 9.54 -4.18 -7.26
N ARG A 410 8.69 -3.31 -7.83
CA ARG A 410 7.56 -3.74 -8.64
C ARG A 410 7.97 -4.48 -9.92
N VAL A 411 9.01 -4.04 -10.63
CA VAL A 411 9.53 -4.79 -11.79
C VAL A 411 9.93 -6.21 -11.38
N MET A 412 10.58 -6.33 -10.21
CA MET A 412 11.00 -7.62 -9.67
C MET A 412 9.81 -8.53 -9.36
N LEU A 413 8.73 -8.00 -8.78
CA LEU A 413 7.49 -8.75 -8.60
C LEU A 413 6.92 -9.24 -9.94
N GLY A 414 6.98 -8.41 -10.99
CA GLY A 414 6.59 -8.78 -12.36
C GLY A 414 7.37 -9.97 -12.91
N LYS A 415 8.68 -10.04 -12.64
CA LYS A 415 9.50 -11.20 -13.04
C LYS A 415 9.04 -12.49 -12.36
N ILE A 416 8.65 -12.42 -11.08
CA ILE A 416 8.19 -13.60 -10.32
C ILE A 416 6.83 -14.07 -10.86
N LEU A 417 5.90 -13.16 -11.12
CA LEU A 417 4.57 -13.49 -11.66
C LEU A 417 4.66 -14.31 -12.96
N VAL A 418 5.62 -13.94 -13.82
CA VAL A 418 5.88 -14.64 -15.09
C VAL A 418 6.60 -15.98 -14.90
N THR A 419 7.43 -16.12 -13.86
CA THR A 419 8.27 -17.30 -13.67
C THR A 419 7.46 -18.48 -13.14
N PRO A 420 7.40 -19.63 -13.85
CA PRO A 420 6.68 -20.80 -13.35
C PRO A 420 7.34 -21.39 -12.11
N CYS A 421 6.65 -21.32 -10.97
CA CYS A 421 7.18 -21.70 -9.66
C CYS A 421 6.32 -22.78 -8.98
N HIS A 422 6.94 -23.53 -8.07
CA HIS A 422 6.27 -24.51 -7.20
C HIS A 422 6.06 -23.96 -5.78
N LEU A 423 7.00 -23.13 -5.31
CA LEU A 423 7.01 -22.52 -3.98
C LEU A 423 7.37 -21.03 -4.12
N LEU A 424 6.56 -20.16 -3.51
CA LEU A 424 6.80 -18.73 -3.44
C LEU A 424 7.30 -18.35 -2.05
N PHE A 425 8.31 -17.49 -2.01
CA PHE A 425 8.83 -16.83 -0.82
C PHE A 425 8.63 -15.32 -1.00
N LEU A 426 7.74 -14.72 -0.23
CA LEU A 426 7.39 -13.30 -0.37
C LEU A 426 7.65 -12.54 0.93
N ASP A 427 8.52 -11.53 0.90
CA ASP A 427 8.83 -10.66 2.05
C ASP A 427 8.18 -9.30 1.84
N GLU A 428 7.07 -9.03 2.55
CA GLU A 428 6.28 -7.81 2.45
C GLU A 428 5.98 -7.37 1.00
N PRO A 429 5.31 -8.22 0.20
CA PRO A 429 5.15 -8.00 -1.24
C PRO A 429 4.32 -6.77 -1.61
N THR A 430 3.61 -6.17 -0.66
CA THR A 430 2.68 -5.06 -0.88
C THR A 430 3.22 -3.66 -0.55
N ASN A 431 4.42 -3.52 0.05
CA ASN A 431 4.96 -2.24 0.56
C ASN A 431 5.14 -1.09 -0.47
N HIS A 432 4.92 -1.35 -1.76
CA HIS A 432 5.04 -0.36 -2.84
C HIS A 432 3.90 -0.43 -3.87
N LEU A 433 2.80 -1.09 -3.51
CA LEU A 433 1.60 -1.26 -4.33
C LEU A 433 0.50 -0.32 -3.82
N ASP A 434 -0.35 0.17 -4.72
CA ASP A 434 -1.59 0.82 -4.28
C ASP A 434 -2.64 -0.22 -3.88
N MET A 435 -3.72 0.22 -3.26
CA MET A 435 -4.74 -0.69 -2.70
C MET A 435 -5.31 -1.65 -3.75
N GLN A 436 -5.52 -1.20 -4.99
CA GLN A 436 -6.04 -2.05 -6.07
C GLN A 436 -5.00 -3.08 -6.52
N SER A 437 -3.73 -2.66 -6.65
CA SER A 437 -2.63 -3.59 -6.94
C SER A 437 -2.39 -4.59 -5.80
N CYS A 438 -2.59 -4.19 -4.54
CA CYS A 438 -2.54 -5.11 -3.39
C CYS A 438 -3.63 -6.16 -3.50
N ASP A 439 -4.89 -5.75 -3.68
CA ASP A 439 -6.04 -6.67 -3.77
C ASP A 439 -5.82 -7.72 -4.88
N ALA A 440 -5.43 -7.27 -6.08
CA ALA A 440 -5.16 -8.17 -7.20
C ALA A 440 -3.97 -9.11 -6.95
N LEU A 441 -2.94 -8.66 -6.21
CA LEU A 441 -1.82 -9.52 -5.87
C LEU A 441 -2.24 -10.60 -4.88
N ILE A 442 -3.07 -10.27 -3.89
CA ILE A 442 -3.55 -11.22 -2.89
C ILE A 442 -4.49 -12.25 -3.53
N GLU A 443 -5.37 -11.81 -4.43
CA GLU A 443 -6.20 -12.70 -5.24
C GLU A 443 -5.34 -13.67 -6.05
N ALA A 444 -4.29 -13.16 -6.72
CA ALA A 444 -3.33 -14.01 -7.45
C ALA A 444 -2.61 -15.02 -6.55
N ILE A 445 -2.27 -14.63 -5.32
CA ILE A 445 -1.62 -15.51 -4.32
C ILE A 445 -2.59 -16.60 -3.84
N ASP A 446 -3.86 -16.25 -3.60
CA ASP A 446 -4.86 -17.21 -3.16
C ASP A 446 -5.10 -18.30 -4.23
N GLU A 447 -5.25 -17.88 -5.49
CA GLU A 447 -5.43 -18.77 -6.64
C GLU A 447 -4.19 -19.61 -6.99
N PHE A 448 -3.00 -19.22 -6.53
CA PHE A 448 -1.75 -19.89 -6.88
C PHE A 448 -1.72 -21.35 -6.40
N GLU A 449 -1.70 -22.32 -7.33
CA GLU A 449 -1.78 -23.74 -6.95
C GLU A 449 -0.55 -24.31 -6.23
N GLY A 450 0.58 -23.58 -6.22
CA GLY A 450 1.80 -23.98 -5.50
C GLY A 450 1.70 -23.72 -3.99
N SER A 451 2.84 -23.76 -3.31
CA SER A 451 2.93 -23.43 -1.88
C SER A 451 3.49 -22.01 -1.67
N LEU A 452 3.18 -21.40 -0.54
CA LEU A 452 3.55 -20.03 -0.19
C LEU A 452 4.20 -19.98 1.19
N ILE A 453 5.28 -19.22 1.30
CA ILE A 453 5.82 -18.71 2.56
C ILE A 453 5.90 -17.19 2.46
N MET A 454 5.11 -16.48 3.25
CA MET A 454 4.98 -15.03 3.15
C MET A 454 5.23 -14.33 4.49
N VAL A 455 6.07 -13.31 4.52
CA VAL A 455 6.12 -12.33 5.61
C VAL A 455 5.15 -11.21 5.27
N THR A 456 4.20 -10.93 6.15
CA THR A 456 3.31 -9.77 6.00
C THR A 456 2.86 -9.24 7.35
N HIS A 457 2.69 -7.92 7.43
CA HIS A 457 2.07 -7.23 8.55
C HIS A 457 0.58 -6.91 8.37
N ASN A 458 0.01 -7.24 7.21
CA ASN A 458 -1.36 -6.89 6.89
C ASN A 458 -2.34 -8.01 7.30
N GLU A 459 -3.31 -7.69 8.16
CA GLU A 459 -4.27 -8.67 8.66
C GLU A 459 -5.22 -9.21 7.59
N MET A 460 -5.61 -8.38 6.63
CA MET A 460 -6.49 -8.81 5.54
C MET A 460 -5.80 -9.90 4.72
N HIS A 461 -4.51 -9.72 4.41
CA HIS A 461 -3.73 -10.71 3.69
C HIS A 461 -3.63 -12.02 4.49
N LEU A 462 -3.34 -11.92 5.80
CA LEU A 462 -3.26 -13.09 6.68
C LEU A 462 -4.60 -13.85 6.73
N ARG A 463 -5.73 -13.15 6.85
CA ARG A 463 -7.07 -13.77 6.84
C ARG A 463 -7.40 -14.42 5.50
N ALA A 464 -6.97 -13.81 4.40
CA ALA A 464 -7.23 -14.32 3.06
C ALA A 464 -6.46 -15.61 2.79
N VAL A 465 -5.17 -15.67 3.13
CA VAL A 465 -4.30 -16.77 2.64
C VAL A 465 -3.77 -17.72 3.71
N ALA A 466 -3.62 -17.30 4.98
CA ALA A 466 -2.85 -18.08 5.95
C ALA A 466 -3.61 -19.34 6.41
N THR A 467 -2.95 -20.49 6.33
CA THR A 467 -3.42 -21.77 6.90
C THR A 467 -2.46 -22.36 7.94
N LYS A 468 -1.27 -21.77 8.03
CA LYS A 468 -0.23 -22.08 9.00
C LYS A 468 0.54 -20.79 9.29
N LEU A 469 0.91 -20.59 10.54
CA LEU A 469 1.66 -19.41 10.97
C LEU A 469 2.99 -19.80 11.60
N ILE A 470 4.02 -19.01 11.32
CA ILE A 470 5.27 -19.01 12.07
C ILE A 470 5.29 -17.72 12.87
N VAL A 471 5.12 -17.84 14.18
CA VAL A 471 4.94 -16.71 15.09
C VAL A 471 6.24 -16.45 15.83
N PHE A 472 6.80 -15.26 15.61
CA PHE A 472 7.93 -14.72 16.35
C PHE A 472 7.41 -13.89 17.52
N ASP A 473 7.53 -14.43 18.72
CA ASP A 473 6.93 -13.85 19.92
C ASP A 473 7.73 -14.21 21.18
N ASN A 474 7.95 -13.25 22.09
CA ASN A 474 8.79 -13.41 23.29
C ASN A 474 10.16 -14.09 23.07
N ASP A 475 10.88 -13.71 22.01
CA ASP A 475 12.16 -14.34 21.62
C ASP A 475 12.08 -15.85 21.34
N THR A 476 10.86 -16.36 21.09
CA THR A 476 10.61 -17.73 20.66
C THR A 476 9.99 -17.75 19.26
N ILE A 477 10.19 -18.88 18.57
CA ILE A 477 9.62 -19.13 17.25
C ILE A 477 8.74 -20.36 17.38
N ARG A 478 7.44 -20.19 17.13
CA ARG A 478 6.46 -21.28 17.22
C ARG A 478 5.69 -21.43 15.93
N ILE A 479 5.33 -22.67 15.61
CA ILE A 479 4.41 -22.99 14.53
C ILE A 479 3.01 -23.09 15.11
N PHE A 480 2.06 -22.46 14.43
CA PHE A 480 0.64 -22.59 14.70
C PHE A 480 -0.06 -23.11 13.46
N ASP A 481 -0.72 -24.26 13.56
CA ASP A 481 -1.50 -24.85 12.49
C ASP A 481 -2.95 -24.35 12.61
N GLY A 482 -3.38 -23.51 11.67
CA GLY A 482 -4.67 -22.84 11.71
C GLY A 482 -4.66 -21.51 10.97
N SER A 483 -5.85 -20.91 10.82
CA SER A 483 -5.99 -19.59 10.23
C SER A 483 -5.48 -18.49 11.17
N TYR A 484 -5.35 -17.27 10.65
CA TYR A 484 -5.04 -16.12 11.50
C TYR A 484 -6.13 -15.82 12.54
N GLU A 485 -7.39 -16.12 12.23
CA GLU A 485 -8.49 -15.94 13.19
C GLU A 485 -8.40 -16.93 14.35
N ASP A 486 -8.04 -18.19 14.05
CA ASP A 486 -7.83 -19.21 15.07
C ASP A 486 -6.68 -18.81 16.00
N PHE A 487 -5.60 -18.26 15.45
CA PHE A 487 -4.46 -17.78 16.25
C PHE A 487 -4.88 -16.67 17.22
N LEU A 488 -5.62 -15.66 16.75
CA LEU A 488 -6.08 -14.57 17.60
C LEU A 488 -7.01 -15.05 18.72
N LYS A 489 -7.85 -16.04 18.43
CA LYS A 489 -8.82 -16.57 19.39
C LYS A 489 -8.18 -17.48 20.44
N ASP A 490 -7.27 -18.36 20.01
CA ASP A 490 -6.74 -19.43 20.86
C ASP A 490 -5.46 -19.04 21.60
N VAL A 491 -4.71 -18.09 21.04
CA VAL A 491 -3.36 -17.73 21.52
C VAL A 491 -3.23 -16.23 21.75
N GLY A 492 -3.58 -15.42 20.76
CA GLY A 492 -3.38 -13.96 20.80
C GLY A 492 -1.90 -13.54 20.79
N TRP A 493 -1.68 -12.22 20.89
CA TRP A 493 -0.36 -11.64 21.09
C TRP A 493 -0.10 -11.49 22.59
N SER A 494 1.08 -11.89 23.07
CA SER A 494 1.39 -11.78 24.51
C SER A 494 1.51 -10.34 25.02
N ASP A 495 1.71 -9.38 24.11
CA ASP A 495 1.86 -7.97 24.43
C ASP A 495 0.55 -7.19 24.33
N GLU A 496 -0.63 -7.83 24.21
CA GLU A 496 -1.91 -7.10 24.19
C GLU A 496 -2.41 -6.67 25.59
N ASP A 497 -1.69 -7.04 26.65
CA ASP A 497 -1.94 -6.55 28.01
C ASP A 497 -1.22 -5.20 28.24
N TYR A 498 -1.63 -4.14 27.54
CA TYR A 498 -1.14 -2.76 27.77
C TYR A 498 -2.09 -1.91 28.62
#